data_AF-A0A090QTU7-F1
#
_entry.id   AF-A0A090QTU7-F1
#
_cell.length_a   1.000
_cell.length_b   1.000
_cell.length_c   1.000
_cell.angle_alpha   90.00
_cell.angle_beta   90.00
_cell.angle_gamma   90.00
#
_symmetry.space_group_name_H-M   'P 1'
#
loop_
_entity.id
_entity.type
_entity.pdbx_description
1 polymer ?
#
loop_
_entity_poly.entity_id
_entity_poly.type
_entity_poly.pdbx_seq_one_letter_code
_entity_poly.pdbx_strand_id
1 'polypeptide(L)'
;MSDKFFKGRRAPAGILFMALVTVAVLVYWFNPAGNPSVDMAALVAIGFLIYGPVMLIGLYALELAPKKAAGTAAGLTGLFGYLGGAVAANAILGYTVDHFGWDGGFMVLTASCGLSIFFLMLALIGENKLHRERIAQKAAESV
;
A
#
# COMPACT_ATOMS: atom_id res chain seq x y z
N MET A 1 12.94 -18.99 -7.52
CA MET A 1 13.33 -17.57 -7.70
C MET A 1 12.61 -16.61 -6.74
N SER A 2 11.38 -16.90 -6.29
CA SER A 2 10.67 -16.11 -5.25
C SER A 2 11.30 -16.22 -3.84
N ASP A 3 11.89 -17.38 -3.50
CA ASP A 3 12.43 -17.65 -2.16
C ASP A 3 13.63 -16.80 -1.75
N LYS A 4 14.30 -16.14 -2.71
CA LYS A 4 15.48 -15.31 -2.42
C LYS A 4 15.12 -13.84 -2.17
N PHE A 5 13.99 -13.36 -2.70
CA PHE A 5 13.54 -11.97 -2.53
C PHE A 5 12.49 -11.82 -1.42
N PHE A 6 11.65 -12.82 -1.17
CA PHE A 6 10.47 -12.62 -0.32
C PHE A 6 10.59 -13.08 1.14
N LYS A 7 11.57 -13.92 1.52
CA LYS A 7 11.94 -14.31 2.91
C LYS A 7 10.85 -14.17 4.00
N GLY A 8 9.60 -14.54 3.74
CA GLY A 8 8.45 -14.37 4.64
C GLY A 8 8.12 -12.94 5.09
N ARG A 9 8.66 -11.90 4.45
CA ARG A 9 8.45 -10.50 4.82
C ARG A 9 7.29 -9.90 4.05
N ARG A 10 6.40 -9.22 4.76
CA ARG A 10 5.15 -8.66 4.25
C ARG A 10 5.38 -7.30 3.59
N ALA A 11 6.27 -6.48 4.14
CA ALA A 11 6.56 -5.15 3.61
C ALA A 11 7.19 -5.12 2.20
N PRO A 12 8.14 -6.00 1.81
CA PRO A 12 8.69 -6.02 0.45
C PRO A 12 7.65 -6.33 -0.62
N ALA A 13 6.66 -7.17 -0.30
CA ALA A 13 5.54 -7.47 -1.20
C ALA A 13 4.71 -6.21 -1.42
N GLY A 14 4.32 -5.53 -0.33
CA GLY A 14 3.59 -4.26 -0.42
C GLY A 14 4.31 -3.22 -1.29
N ILE A 15 5.63 -3.06 -1.11
CA ILE A 15 6.43 -2.11 -1.91
C ILE A 15 6.44 -2.48 -3.40
N LEU A 16 6.63 -3.76 -3.73
CA LEU A 16 6.62 -4.21 -5.12
C LEU A 16 5.25 -3.97 -5.77
N PHE A 17 4.17 -4.33 -5.09
CA PHE A 17 2.81 -4.09 -5.58
C PHE A 17 2.54 -2.60 -5.78
N MET A 18 2.90 -1.74 -4.81
CA MET A 18 2.71 -0.29 -4.94
C MET A 18 3.56 0.32 -6.07
N ALA A 19 4.77 -0.19 -6.30
CA ALA A 19 5.59 0.24 -7.44
C ALA A 19 4.91 -0.11 -8.78
N LEU A 20 4.35 -1.32 -8.90
CA LEU A 20 3.60 -1.73 -10.09
C LEU A 20 2.30 -0.92 -10.28
N VAL A 21 1.58 -0.63 -9.19
CA VAL A 21 0.42 0.29 -9.23
C VAL A 21 0.83 1.66 -9.75
N THR A 22 1.95 2.20 -9.26
CA THR A 22 2.46 3.51 -9.71
C THR A 22 2.72 3.50 -11.21
N VAL A 23 3.36 2.46 -11.74
CA VAL A 23 3.58 2.32 -13.19
C VAL A 23 2.25 2.24 -13.95
N ALA A 24 1.28 1.47 -13.47
CA ALA A 24 -0.02 1.35 -14.12
C ALA A 24 -0.81 2.68 -14.11
N VAL A 25 -0.73 3.45 -13.03
CA VAL A 25 -1.32 4.81 -12.94
C VAL A 25 -0.64 5.76 -13.93
N LEU A 26 0.69 5.72 -14.05
CA LEU A 26 1.41 6.55 -15.02
C LEU A 26 1.06 6.17 -16.47
N VAL A 27 0.95 4.87 -16.77
CA VAL A 27 0.51 4.40 -18.09
C VAL A 27 -0.89 4.91 -18.40
N TYR A 28 -1.80 4.86 -17.42
CA TYR A 28 -3.15 5.39 -17.58
C TYR A 28 -3.16 6.92 -17.80
N TRP A 29 -2.32 7.67 -17.09
CA TRP A 29 -2.26 9.13 -17.22
C TRP A 29 -1.67 9.58 -18.57
N PHE A 30 -0.62 8.92 -19.05
CA PHE A 30 0.04 9.28 -20.32
C PHE A 30 -0.58 8.61 -21.55
N ASN A 31 -1.63 7.79 -21.40
CA ASN A 31 -2.26 7.13 -22.54
C ASN A 31 -3.05 8.15 -23.38
N PRO A 32 -2.71 8.35 -24.67
CA PRO A 32 -3.44 9.28 -25.53
C PRO A 32 -4.86 8.77 -25.82
N ALA A 33 -5.80 9.72 -25.93
CA ALA A 33 -7.19 9.42 -26.25
C ALA A 33 -7.30 8.62 -27.57
N GLY A 34 -7.94 7.44 -27.51
CA GLY A 34 -8.11 6.56 -28.68
C GLY A 34 -7.76 5.10 -28.43
N ASN A 35 -7.21 4.74 -27.26
CA ASN A 35 -6.92 3.35 -26.92
C ASN A 35 -7.62 2.86 -25.63
N PRO A 36 -8.96 2.59 -25.69
CA PRO A 36 -9.73 2.13 -24.53
C PRO A 36 -9.26 0.78 -23.97
N SER A 37 -8.61 -0.05 -24.79
CA SER A 37 -8.10 -1.35 -24.36
C SER A 37 -6.96 -1.21 -23.34
N VAL A 38 -6.11 -0.19 -23.50
CA VAL A 38 -5.01 0.11 -22.57
C VAL A 38 -5.58 0.68 -21.27
N ASP A 39 -6.58 1.54 -21.34
CA ASP A 39 -7.27 2.07 -20.15
C ASP A 39 -7.90 0.95 -19.32
N MET A 40 -8.62 0.04 -19.99
CA MET A 40 -9.21 -1.12 -19.32
C MET A 40 -8.15 -2.03 -18.70
N ALA A 41 -7.07 -2.32 -19.42
CA ALA A 41 -5.98 -3.14 -18.90
C ALA A 41 -5.30 -2.48 -17.70
N ALA A 42 -5.06 -1.17 -17.75
CA ALA A 42 -4.47 -0.39 -16.66
C ALA A 42 -5.38 -0.38 -15.43
N LEU A 43 -6.68 -0.13 -15.59
CA LEU A 43 -7.64 -0.13 -14.48
C LEU A 43 -7.77 -1.51 -13.82
N VAL A 44 -7.79 -2.59 -14.62
CA VAL A 44 -7.77 -3.97 -14.12
C VAL A 44 -6.47 -4.23 -13.34
N ALA A 45 -5.33 -3.82 -13.88
CA ALA A 45 -4.04 -3.98 -13.22
C ALA A 45 -4.00 -3.20 -11.89
N ILE A 46 -4.44 -1.94 -11.86
CA ILE A 46 -4.50 -1.12 -10.64
C ILE A 46 -5.38 -1.81 -9.59
N GLY A 47 -6.60 -2.23 -9.96
CA GLY A 47 -7.54 -2.87 -9.05
C GLY A 47 -7.04 -4.21 -8.49
N PHE A 48 -6.37 -5.01 -9.33
CA PHE A 48 -5.78 -6.27 -8.89
C PHE A 48 -4.56 -6.05 -7.98
N LEU A 49 -3.65 -5.16 -8.38
CA LEU A 49 -2.37 -4.96 -7.68
C LEU A 49 -2.54 -4.23 -6.34
N ILE A 50 -3.51 -3.32 -6.21
CA ILE A 50 -3.74 -2.57 -4.96
C ILE A 50 -4.30 -3.47 -3.84
N TYR A 51 -4.92 -4.60 -4.19
CA TYR A 51 -5.49 -5.52 -3.20
C TYR A 51 -4.42 -6.16 -2.31
N GLY A 52 -3.22 -6.40 -2.85
CA GLY A 52 -2.08 -6.95 -2.11
C GLY A 52 -1.70 -6.06 -0.90
N PRO A 53 -1.27 -4.81 -1.12
CA PRO A 53 -0.96 -3.85 -0.06
C PRO A 53 -2.10 -3.65 0.95
N VAL A 54 -3.34 -3.51 0.48
CA VAL A 54 -4.52 -3.29 1.33
C VAL A 54 -4.71 -4.45 2.32
N MET A 55 -4.57 -5.70 1.84
CA MET A 55 -4.66 -6.87 2.71
C MET A 55 -3.52 -6.94 3.74
N LEU A 56 -2.29 -6.59 3.33
CA LEU A 56 -1.13 -6.59 4.22
C LEU A 56 -1.29 -5.61 5.38
N ILE A 57 -1.87 -4.43 5.14
CA ILE A 57 -2.13 -3.42 6.18
C ILE A 57 -3.08 -3.95 7.26
N GLY A 58 -4.17 -4.62 6.87
CA GLY A 58 -5.09 -5.24 7.83
C GLY A 58 -4.42 -6.34 8.66
N LEU A 59 -3.54 -7.13 8.03
CA LEU A 59 -2.78 -8.16 8.70
C LEU A 59 -1.76 -7.59 9.70
N TYR A 60 -1.13 -6.44 9.39
CA TYR A 60 -0.27 -5.71 10.33
C TYR A 60 -1.03 -5.26 11.57
N ALA A 61 -2.21 -4.67 11.39
CA ALA A 61 -3.03 -4.20 12.50
C ALA A 61 -3.40 -5.34 13.46
N LEU A 62 -3.68 -6.52 12.92
CA LEU A 62 -4.00 -7.72 13.69
C LEU A 62 -2.78 -8.29 14.43
N GLU A 63 -1.58 -8.22 13.86
CA GLU A 63 -0.36 -8.67 14.52
C GLU A 63 0.09 -7.79 15.68
N LEU A 64 -0.18 -6.49 15.59
CA LEU A 64 0.12 -5.51 16.63
C LEU A 64 -0.88 -5.58 17.80
N ALA A 65 -2.09 -6.06 17.54
CA ALA A 65 -3.15 -6.10 18.54
C ALA A 65 -3.14 -7.40 19.37
N PRO A 66 -3.47 -7.33 20.67
CA PRO A 66 -3.64 -8.53 21.48
C PRO A 66 -4.83 -9.36 20.95
N LYS A 67 -4.72 -10.70 21.03
CA LYS A 67 -5.71 -11.64 20.46
C LYS A 67 -7.16 -11.36 20.88
N LYS A 68 -7.37 -10.80 22.08
CA LYS A 68 -8.69 -10.44 22.62
C LYS A 68 -9.26 -9.14 22.04
N ALA A 69 -8.43 -8.26 21.49
CA ALA A 69 -8.81 -6.97 20.90
C ALA A 69 -8.53 -6.89 19.39
N ALA A 70 -8.16 -8.01 18.75
CA ALA A 70 -7.85 -8.08 17.33
C ALA A 70 -9.00 -7.57 16.46
N GLY A 71 -10.25 -7.91 16.80
CA GLY A 71 -11.44 -7.42 16.09
C GLY A 71 -11.61 -5.91 16.20
N THR A 72 -11.34 -5.32 17.37
CA THR A 72 -11.42 -3.86 17.58
C THR A 72 -10.31 -3.13 16.83
N ALA A 73 -9.08 -3.66 16.80
CA ALA A 73 -7.99 -3.09 16.04
C ALA A 73 -8.27 -3.13 14.53
N ALA A 74 -8.73 -4.26 14.00
CA ALA A 74 -9.16 -4.36 12.61
C ALA A 74 -10.30 -3.39 12.29
N GLY A 75 -11.34 -3.32 13.14
CA GLY A 75 -12.46 -2.39 12.97
C GLY A 75 -12.03 -0.92 12.98
N LEU A 76 -11.13 -0.53 13.88
CA LEU A 76 -10.61 0.84 13.96
C LEU A 76 -9.75 1.20 12.73
N THR A 77 -8.90 0.27 12.27
CA THR A 77 -8.14 0.49 11.02
C THR A 77 -9.04 0.58 9.79
N GLY A 78 -10.12 -0.20 9.73
CA GLY A 78 -11.13 -0.10 8.68
C GLY A 78 -11.88 1.23 8.74
N LEU A 79 -12.24 1.70 9.94
CA LEU A 79 -12.89 3.00 10.13
C LEU A 79 -12.03 4.14 9.59
N PHE A 80 -10.75 4.21 9.97
CA PHE A 80 -9.85 5.24 9.46
C PHE A 80 -9.46 5.04 8.00
N GLY A 81 -9.45 3.80 7.49
CA GLY A 81 -9.22 3.51 6.07
C GLY A 81 -10.35 4.01 5.18
N TYR A 82 -11.60 3.68 5.53
CA TYR A 82 -12.76 4.03 4.71
C TYR A 82 -13.34 5.41 5.07
N LEU A 83 -13.72 5.62 6.32
CA LEU A 83 -14.44 6.82 6.73
C LEU A 83 -13.51 8.04 6.83
N GLY A 84 -12.28 7.85 7.30
CA GLY A 84 -11.26 8.89 7.27
C GLY A 84 -10.62 9.00 5.89
N GLY A 85 -9.97 7.92 5.45
CA GLY A 85 -9.13 7.87 4.26
C GLY A 85 -9.91 8.05 2.96
N ALA A 86 -10.94 7.24 2.71
CA ALA A 86 -11.67 7.32 1.44
C ALA A 86 -12.48 8.62 1.32
N VAL A 87 -13.07 9.11 2.42
CA VAL A 87 -13.79 10.40 2.41
C VAL A 87 -12.82 11.56 2.16
N ALA A 88 -11.69 11.61 2.88
CA ALA A 88 -10.68 12.64 2.65
C ALA A 88 -10.09 12.55 1.24
N ALA A 89 -9.82 11.35 0.73
CA ALA A 89 -9.33 11.14 -0.62
C ALA A 89 -10.32 11.63 -1.66
N ASN A 90 -11.62 11.32 -1.53
CA ASN A 90 -12.65 11.80 -2.43
C ASN A 90 -12.79 13.34 -2.37
N ALA A 91 -12.72 13.93 -1.18
CA ALA A 91 -12.80 15.39 -1.02
C ALA A 91 -11.58 16.10 -1.63
N ILE A 92 -10.37 15.62 -1.35
CA ILE A 92 -9.12 16.18 -1.89
C ILE A 92 -9.08 16.01 -3.41
N LEU A 93 -9.39 14.81 -3.92
CA LEU A 93 -9.38 14.54 -5.35
C LEU A 93 -10.45 15.36 -6.07
N GLY A 94 -11.67 15.42 -5.54
CA GLY A 94 -12.76 16.24 -6.09
C GLY A 94 -12.37 17.72 -6.17
N TYR A 95 -11.91 18.29 -5.06
CA TYR A 95 -11.45 19.68 -5.03
C TYR A 95 -10.29 19.95 -6.01
N THR A 96 -9.34 19.01 -6.11
CA THR A 96 -8.21 19.14 -7.03
C THR A 96 -8.66 19.07 -8.48
N VAL A 97 -9.56 18.15 -8.83
CA VAL A 97 -10.06 17.99 -10.20
C VAL A 97 -10.92 19.18 -10.62
N ASP A 98 -11.73 19.73 -9.71
CA ASP A 98 -12.58 20.89 -10.01
C ASP A 98 -11.75 22.16 -10.28
N HIS A 99 -10.60 22.35 -9.61
CA HIS A 99 -9.76 23.54 -9.75
C HIS A 99 -8.56 23.39 -10.70
N PHE A 100 -7.93 22.22 -10.73
CA PHE A 100 -6.69 21.93 -11.49
C PHE A 100 -6.88 20.90 -12.61
N GLY A 101 -8.11 20.40 -12.80
CA GLY A 101 -8.42 19.39 -13.80
C GLY A 101 -7.90 18.00 -13.46
N TRP A 102 -8.08 17.08 -14.41
CA TRP A 102 -7.68 15.68 -14.25
C TRP A 102 -6.17 15.48 -14.12
N ASP A 103 -5.35 16.35 -14.72
CA ASP A 103 -3.91 16.32 -14.54
C ASP A 103 -3.50 16.55 -13.08
N GLY A 104 -4.16 17.50 -12.40
CA GLY A 104 -3.99 17.70 -10.96
C GLY A 104 -4.41 16.47 -10.15
N GLY A 105 -5.53 15.84 -10.53
CA GLY A 105 -6.00 14.60 -9.91
C GLY A 105 -5.00 13.44 -10.04
N PHE A 106 -4.44 13.22 -11.23
CA PHE A 106 -3.42 12.20 -11.45
C PHE A 106 -2.09 12.50 -10.75
N MET A 107 -1.73 13.78 -10.64
CA MET A 107 -0.55 14.19 -9.86
C MET A 107 -0.72 13.85 -8.38
N VAL A 108 -1.90 14.09 -7.80
CA VAL A 108 -2.23 13.71 -6.42
C VAL A 108 -2.23 12.19 -6.25
N LEU A 109 -2.83 11.44 -7.19
CA LEU A 109 -2.83 9.96 -7.15
C LEU A 109 -1.41 9.39 -7.18
N THR A 110 -0.57 9.89 -8.09
CA THR A 110 0.82 9.45 -8.22
C THR A 110 1.64 9.81 -6.98
N ALA A 111 1.47 11.03 -6.44
CA ALA A 111 2.12 11.45 -5.20
C ALA A 111 1.72 10.57 -4.01
N SER A 112 0.43 10.19 -3.91
CA SER A 112 -0.05 9.29 -2.86
C SER A 112 0.55 7.89 -2.97
N CYS A 113 0.78 7.38 -4.19
CA CYS A 113 1.46 6.11 -4.42
C CYS A 113 2.91 6.16 -3.93
N GLY A 114 3.63 7.25 -4.24
CA GLY A 114 4.99 7.49 -3.75
C GLY A 114 5.05 7.60 -2.22
N LEU A 115 4.11 8.31 -1.62
CA LEU A 115 4.01 8.44 -0.16
C LEU A 115 3.71 7.08 0.52
N SER A 116 2.85 6.27 -0.08
CA SER A 116 2.56 4.90 0.39
C SER A 116 3.80 4.01 0.33
N ILE A 117 4.56 4.06 -0.77
CA ILE A 117 5.85 3.35 -0.88
C ILE A 117 6.82 3.80 0.20
N PHE A 118 6.91 5.11 0.47
CA PHE A 118 7.75 5.65 1.53
C PHE A 118 7.36 5.11 2.91
N PHE A 119 6.08 5.10 3.26
CA PHE A 119 5.63 4.54 4.55
C PHE A 119 5.85 3.02 4.64
N LEU A 120 5.61 2.27 3.56
CA LEU A 120 5.91 0.84 3.52
C LEU A 120 7.41 0.55 3.63
N MET A 121 8.26 1.44 3.11
CA MET A 121 9.71 1.36 3.28
C MET A 121 10.12 1.60 4.74
N LEU A 122 9.50 2.55 5.44
CA LEU A 122 9.71 2.73 6.88
C LEU A 122 9.26 1.49 7.67
N ALA A 123 8.11 0.92 7.32
CA ALA A 123 7.63 -0.31 7.93
C ALA A 123 8.60 -1.49 7.71
N LEU A 124 9.19 -1.60 6.51
CA LEU A 124 10.22 -2.60 6.20
C LEU A 124 11.45 -2.45 7.10
N ILE A 125 11.92 -1.22 7.34
CA ILE A 125 13.05 -0.96 8.23
C ILE A 125 12.71 -1.41 9.66
N GLY A 126 11.49 -1.10 10.13
CA GLY A 126 10.98 -1.53 11.43
C GLY A 126 10.93 -3.06 11.56
N GLU A 127 10.34 -3.76 10.60
CA GLU A 127 10.30 -5.23 10.57
C GLU A 127 11.69 -5.86 10.61
N ASN A 128 12.63 -5.29 9.83
CA ASN A 128 14.01 -5.79 9.76
C ASN A 128 14.72 -5.68 11.11
N LYS A 129 14.45 -4.62 11.87
CA LYS A 129 15.02 -4.41 13.21
C LYS A 129 14.46 -5.43 14.20
N LEU A 130 13.13 -5.56 14.27
CA LEU A 130 12.47 -6.51 15.17
C LEU A 130 12.89 -7.96 14.89
N HIS A 131 13.04 -8.33 13.62
CA HIS A 131 13.45 -9.67 13.24
C HIS A 131 14.91 -9.97 13.61
N ARG A 132 15.81 -8.98 13.55
CA ARG A 132 17.18 -9.13 14.05
C ARG A 132 17.20 -9.31 15.57
N GLU A 133 16.42 -8.52 16.31
CA GLU A 133 16.32 -8.62 17.77
C GLU A 133 15.84 -10.01 18.21
N ARG A 134 14.80 -10.55 17.57
CA ARG A 134 14.32 -11.92 17.85
C ARG A 134 15.36 -13.01 17.56
N ILE A 135 16.17 -12.86 16.50
CA ILE A 135 17.24 -13.81 16.19
C ILE A 135 18.36 -13.71 17.22
N ALA A 136 18.74 -12.49 17.63
CA ALA A 136 19.75 -12.26 18.65
C ALA A 136 19.32 -12.83 20.02
N GLN A 137 18.04 -12.66 20.39
CA GLN A 137 17.48 -13.17 21.64
C GLN A 137 17.46 -14.70 21.67
N LYS A 138 17.03 -15.35 20.58
CA LYS A 138 17.10 -16.83 20.46
C LYS A 138 18.53 -17.36 20.49
N ALA A 139 19.48 -16.64 19.91
CA ALA A 139 20.89 -17.01 19.97
C ALA A 139 21.45 -16.90 21.40
N ALA A 140 21.05 -15.87 22.14
CA ALA A 140 21.44 -15.68 23.54
C ALA A 140 20.82 -16.73 24.48
N GLU A 141 19.61 -17.20 24.22
CA GLU A 141 18.97 -18.28 24.99
C GLU A 141 19.56 -19.68 24.71
N SER A 142 20.33 -19.84 23.62
CA SER A 142 20.94 -21.10 23.21
C SER A 142 22.39 -21.31 23.70
N VAL A 143 22.91 -20.37 24.50
CA VAL A 143 24.26 -20.39 25.12
C VAL A 143 24.10 -20.52 26.63
#